data_AF-A0A7C4BAH9-F1
#
_entry.id   AF-A0A7C4BAH9-F1
#
_cell.length_a   1.000
_cell.length_b   1.000
_cell.length_c   1.000
_cell.angle_alpha   90.00
_cell.angle_beta   90.00
_cell.angle_gamma   90.00
#
_symmetry.space_group_name_H-M   'P 1'
#
loop_
_entity.id
_entity.type
_entity.pdbx_description
1 polymer ?
#
loop_
_entity_poly.entity_id
_entity_poly.type
_entity_poly.pdbx_seq_one_letter_code
_entity_poly.pdbx_strand_id
1 'polypeptide(L)'
;MGLRLVGALYYAQRLYNVLVGVVFILVVTRNLAPSDFGAWSVISSLLSYATIATLVNYWVTRLRAYGDASATLAGLALAIAFSAASSAILLLLTPGITSAFSIPPPVIPLVLAYIPVLYVNSALYSSLYATNPVRAALSDFVFETAKLAASALLVLLGAITLQGVLLAILASHLAQALVLFVCVRGDFTRTPLLPTA
;
A
#
# COMPACT_ATOMS: atom_id res chain seq x y z
N MET A 1 10.79 17.33 18.92
CA MET A 1 9.73 16.35 19.31
C MET A 1 10.43 15.21 20.01
N GLY A 2 10.06 14.87 21.25
CA GLY A 2 10.81 13.86 22.04
C GLY A 2 10.57 12.43 21.55
N LEU A 3 11.59 11.56 21.69
CA LEU A 3 11.55 10.15 21.27
C LEU A 3 10.32 9.39 21.82
N ARG A 4 9.92 9.69 23.06
CA ARG A 4 8.75 9.09 23.73
C ARG A 4 7.44 9.38 23.00
N LEU A 5 7.28 10.59 22.45
CA LEU A 5 6.05 11.00 21.79
C LEU A 5 5.94 10.40 20.38
N VAL A 6 7.07 10.25 19.67
CA VAL A 6 7.12 9.53 18.39
C VAL A 6 6.77 8.06 18.59
N GLY A 7 7.35 7.42 19.62
CA GLY A 7 7.02 6.02 19.96
C GLY A 7 5.55 5.84 20.33
N ALA A 8 5.00 6.73 21.17
CA ALA A 8 3.58 6.69 21.55
C ALA A 8 2.64 6.88 20.36
N LEU A 9 2.98 7.80 19.44
CA LEU A 9 2.22 8.02 18.21
C LEU A 9 2.21 6.76 17.33
N TYR A 10 3.36 6.12 17.14
CA TYR A 10 3.45 4.88 16.37
C TYR A 10 2.64 3.75 16.99
N TYR A 11 2.71 3.61 18.31
CA TYR A 11 1.89 2.63 19.01
C TYR A 11 0.39 2.90 18.81
N ALA A 12 -0.04 4.15 18.97
CA ALA A 12 -1.43 4.55 18.73
C ALA A 12 -1.86 4.31 17.27
N GLN A 13 -0.97 4.59 16.30
CA GLN A 13 -1.22 4.33 14.88
C GLN A 13 -1.39 2.83 14.59
N ARG A 14 -0.55 1.98 15.19
CA ARG A 14 -0.68 0.52 15.04
C ARG A 14 -1.97 0.00 15.67
N LEU A 15 -2.33 0.48 16.86
CA LEU A 15 -3.59 0.13 17.50
C LEU A 15 -4.79 0.58 16.66
N TYR A 16 -4.75 1.80 16.15
CA TYR A 16 -5.78 2.34 15.26
C TYR A 16 -5.95 1.48 13.99
N ASN A 17 -4.85 1.11 13.34
CA ASN A 17 -4.88 0.26 12.15
C ASN A 17 -5.54 -1.09 12.44
N VAL A 18 -5.20 -1.74 13.56
CA VAL A 18 -5.86 -3.00 13.97
C VAL A 18 -7.37 -2.81 14.18
N LEU A 19 -7.77 -1.77 14.91
CA LEU A 19 -9.19 -1.52 15.19
C LEU A 19 -9.99 -1.23 13.91
N VAL A 20 -9.48 -0.35 13.04
CA VAL A 20 -10.13 -0.02 11.76
C VAL A 20 -10.14 -1.23 10.83
N GLY A 21 -9.06 -2.00 10.79
CA GLY A 21 -8.98 -3.24 10.03
C GLY A 21 -10.04 -4.26 10.45
N VAL A 22 -10.25 -4.43 11.76
CA VAL A 22 -11.31 -5.31 12.29
C VAL A 22 -12.69 -4.80 11.87
N VAL A 23 -12.99 -3.51 12.01
CA VAL A 23 -14.27 -2.94 11.59
C VAL A 23 -14.47 -3.11 10.08
N PHE A 24 -13.44 -2.85 9.28
CA PHE A 24 -13.46 -3.04 7.83
C PHE A 24 -13.77 -4.49 7.45
N ILE A 25 -13.10 -5.46 8.08
CA ILE A 25 -13.36 -6.89 7.83
C ILE A 25 -14.81 -7.23 8.20
N LEU A 26 -15.31 -6.79 9.35
CA LEU A 26 -16.70 -7.02 9.75
C LEU A 26 -17.70 -6.44 8.74
N VAL A 27 -17.44 -5.24 8.23
CA VAL A 27 -18.25 -4.61 7.18
C VAL A 27 -18.24 -5.46 5.91
N VAL A 28 -17.07 -5.91 5.46
CA VAL A 28 -16.95 -6.72 4.24
C VAL A 28 -17.61 -8.09 4.42
N THR A 29 -17.29 -8.82 5.49
CA THR A 29 -17.81 -10.18 5.74
C THR A 29 -19.33 -10.20 5.91
N ARG A 30 -19.94 -9.18 6.52
CA ARG A 30 -21.39 -9.13 6.72
C ARG A 30 -22.16 -8.87 5.43
N ASN A 31 -21.54 -8.21 4.45
CA ASN A 31 -22.24 -7.71 3.27
C ASN A 31 -21.86 -8.42 1.96
N LEU A 32 -20.72 -9.11 1.89
CA LEU A 32 -20.33 -9.90 0.72
C LEU A 32 -20.86 -11.32 0.80
N ALA A 33 -21.15 -11.90 -0.36
CA ALA A 33 -21.40 -13.34 -0.47
C ALA A 33 -20.13 -14.13 -0.04
N PRO A 34 -20.27 -15.33 0.54
CA PRO A 34 -19.14 -16.14 0.96
C PRO A 34 -18.12 -16.44 -0.15
N SER A 35 -18.59 -16.63 -1.40
CA SER A 35 -17.74 -16.82 -2.58
C SER A 35 -16.85 -15.60 -2.86
N ASP A 36 -17.43 -14.41 -2.77
CA ASP A 36 -16.76 -13.14 -3.04
C ASP A 36 -15.76 -12.80 -1.93
N PHE A 37 -16.12 -13.08 -0.69
CA PHE A 37 -15.22 -12.95 0.45
C PHE A 37 -14.03 -13.92 0.34
N GLY A 38 -14.27 -15.16 -0.09
CA GLY A 38 -13.22 -16.14 -0.36
C GLY A 38 -12.25 -15.65 -1.46
N ALA A 39 -12.78 -15.16 -2.58
CA ALA A 39 -11.98 -14.57 -3.65
C ALA A 39 -11.16 -13.37 -3.17
N TRP A 40 -11.76 -12.47 -2.38
CA TRP A 40 -11.06 -11.33 -1.77
C TRP A 40 -9.89 -11.76 -0.88
N SER A 41 -10.08 -12.80 -0.06
CA SER A 41 -9.00 -13.35 0.79
C SER A 41 -7.85 -13.89 -0.05
N VAL A 42 -8.13 -14.66 -1.10
CA VAL A 42 -7.11 -15.18 -2.02
C VAL A 42 -6.36 -14.05 -2.72
N ILE A 43 -7.08 -13.03 -3.22
CA ILE A 43 -6.50 -11.84 -3.84
C ILE A 43 -5.56 -11.13 -2.85
N SER A 44 -5.98 -10.97 -1.59
CA SER A 44 -5.17 -10.32 -0.57
C SER A 44 -3.86 -11.09 -0.31
N SER A 45 -3.91 -12.42 -0.27
CA SER A 45 -2.71 -13.26 -0.17
C SER A 45 -1.81 -13.14 -1.42
N LEU A 46 -2.40 -13.14 -2.62
CA LEU A 46 -1.67 -12.98 -3.87
C LEU A 46 -0.93 -11.64 -3.92
N LEU A 47 -1.58 -10.55 -3.50
CA LEU A 47 -0.94 -9.22 -3.42
C LEU A 47 0.20 -9.21 -2.40
N SER A 48 0.05 -9.89 -1.26
CA SER A 48 1.14 -10.05 -0.28
C SER A 48 2.34 -10.77 -0.87
N TYR A 49 2.14 -11.85 -1.62
CA TYR A 49 3.23 -12.56 -2.29
C TYR A 49 3.85 -11.74 -3.44
N ALA A 50 3.01 -11.07 -4.24
CA ALA A 50 3.45 -10.24 -5.35
C ALA A 50 4.31 -9.04 -4.92
N THR A 51 4.21 -8.62 -3.65
CA THR A 51 4.93 -7.45 -3.11
C THR A 51 6.15 -7.82 -2.26
N ILE A 52 6.60 -9.08 -2.26
CA ILE A 52 7.71 -9.54 -1.42
C ILE A 52 9.03 -8.79 -1.67
N ALA A 53 9.26 -8.30 -2.89
CA ALA A 53 10.46 -7.54 -3.22
C ALA A 53 10.52 -6.14 -2.57
N THR A 54 9.46 -5.71 -1.87
CA THR A 54 9.48 -4.50 -1.03
C THR A 54 10.49 -4.57 0.11
N LEU A 55 11.05 -5.75 0.43
CA LEU A 55 12.17 -5.91 1.36
C LEU A 55 13.37 -4.99 1.01
N VAL A 56 13.57 -4.69 -0.28
CA VAL A 56 14.64 -3.79 -0.76
C VAL A 56 14.51 -2.38 -0.17
N ASN A 57 13.32 -1.98 0.29
CA ASN A 57 13.07 -0.69 0.95
C ASN A 57 13.83 -0.52 2.29
N TYR A 58 14.38 -1.60 2.85
CA TYR A 58 15.37 -1.49 3.93
C TYR A 58 16.55 -0.59 3.54
N TRP A 59 17.07 -0.74 2.32
CA TRP A 59 18.19 0.06 1.83
C TRP A 59 17.79 1.51 1.56
N VAL A 60 16.57 1.74 1.07
CA VAL A 60 16.00 3.08 0.90
C VAL A 60 15.96 3.79 2.25
N THR A 61 15.41 3.14 3.28
CA THR A 61 15.33 3.69 4.65
C THR A 61 16.72 4.02 5.19
N ARG A 62 17.68 3.09 5.05
CA ARG A 62 19.05 3.24 5.55
C ARG A 62 19.78 4.41 4.90
N LEU A 63 19.80 4.47 3.56
CA LEU A 63 20.50 5.52 2.83
C LEU A 63 19.86 6.89 3.05
N ARG A 64 18.52 6.93 3.10
CA ARG A 64 17.80 8.17 3.39
C ARG A 64 18.07 8.69 4.81
N ALA A 65 18.22 7.80 5.79
CA ALA A 65 18.60 8.17 7.15
C ALA A 65 20.01 8.77 7.24
N TYR A 66 20.93 8.37 6.34
CA TYR A 66 22.24 9.02 6.19
C TYR A 66 22.20 10.36 5.43
N GLY A 67 21.03 10.79 4.97
CA GLY A 67 20.84 12.08 4.30
C GLY A 67 20.87 12.01 2.77
N ASP A 68 21.12 10.85 2.17
CA ASP A 68 21.15 10.70 0.71
C ASP A 68 19.73 10.77 0.13
N ALA A 69 19.42 11.84 -0.61
CA ALA A 69 18.11 12.07 -1.21
C ALA A 69 17.88 11.25 -2.49
N SER A 70 18.97 10.81 -3.14
CA SER A 70 18.89 10.00 -4.36
C SER A 70 18.31 8.60 -4.08
N ALA A 71 18.39 8.14 -2.83
CA ALA A 71 17.80 6.89 -2.38
C ALA A 71 16.28 6.80 -2.65
N THR A 72 15.56 7.93 -2.59
CA THR A 72 14.13 7.98 -2.93
C THR A 72 13.90 7.63 -4.41
N LEU A 73 14.67 8.24 -5.31
CA LEU A 73 14.57 8.01 -6.75
C LEU A 73 14.97 6.58 -7.11
N ALA A 74 16.07 6.08 -6.54
CA ALA A 74 16.51 4.70 -6.72
C ALA A 74 15.45 3.69 -6.22
N GLY A 75 14.84 3.96 -5.06
CA GLY A 75 13.74 3.16 -4.52
C GLY A 75 12.52 3.13 -5.44
N LEU A 76 12.14 4.27 -6.02
CA LEU A 76 11.04 4.34 -6.99
C LEU A 76 11.36 3.60 -8.29
N ALA A 77 12.60 3.71 -8.81
CA ALA A 77 13.01 2.96 -9.99
C ALA A 77 12.94 1.44 -9.76
N LEU A 78 13.41 0.99 -8.59
CA LEU A 78 13.29 -0.41 -8.17
C LEU A 78 11.82 -0.84 -7.99
N ALA A 79 10.98 0.02 -7.41
CA ALA A 79 9.54 -0.22 -7.28
C ALA A 79 8.87 -0.42 -8.64
N ILE A 80 9.21 0.38 -9.66
CA ILE A 80 8.70 0.22 -11.03
C ILE A 80 9.20 -1.10 -11.63
N ALA A 81 10.50 -1.40 -11.53
CA ALA A 81 11.07 -2.64 -12.07
C ALA A 81 10.45 -3.90 -11.44
N PHE A 82 10.36 -3.95 -10.11
CA PHE A 82 9.78 -5.09 -9.41
C PHE A 82 8.28 -5.18 -9.60
N SER A 83 7.54 -4.07 -9.62
CA SER A 83 6.10 -4.11 -9.90
C SER A 83 5.80 -4.60 -11.31
N ALA A 84 6.60 -4.22 -12.31
CA ALA A 84 6.48 -4.73 -13.67
C ALA A 84 6.75 -6.25 -13.72
N ALA A 85 7.83 -6.71 -13.07
CA ALA A 85 8.16 -8.13 -13.00
C ALA A 85 7.06 -8.94 -12.28
N SER A 86 6.60 -8.49 -11.11
CA SER A 86 5.52 -9.15 -10.35
C SER A 86 4.20 -9.16 -11.12
N SER A 87 3.86 -8.06 -11.81
CA SER A 87 2.65 -8.00 -12.64
C SER A 87 2.72 -8.96 -13.83
N ALA A 88 3.89 -9.08 -14.48
CA ALA A 88 4.09 -10.03 -15.56
C ALA A 88 3.94 -11.48 -15.08
N ILE A 89 4.55 -11.82 -13.94
CA ILE A 89 4.42 -13.15 -13.33
C ILE A 89 2.95 -13.44 -12.98
N LEU A 90 2.25 -12.50 -12.36
CA LEU A 90 0.84 -12.69 -11.98
C LEU A 90 -0.06 -12.83 -13.21
N LEU A 91 0.19 -12.08 -14.27
CA LEU A 91 -0.52 -12.19 -15.54
C LEU A 91 -0.33 -13.58 -16.18
N LEU A 92 0.89 -14.13 -16.14
CA LEU A 92 1.17 -15.49 -16.61
C LEU A 92 0.45 -16.56 -15.78
N LEU A 93 0.36 -16.39 -14.46
CA LEU A 93 -0.29 -17.34 -13.55
C LEU A 93 -1.82 -17.20 -13.51
N THR A 94 -2.37 -16.13 -14.06
CA THR A 94 -3.80 -15.78 -13.98
C THR A 94 -4.75 -16.90 -14.42
N PRO A 95 -4.53 -17.62 -15.54
CA PRO A 95 -5.43 -18.71 -15.95
C PRO A 95 -5.51 -19.86 -14.93
N GLY A 96 -4.38 -20.20 -14.30
CA GLY A 96 -4.33 -21.23 -13.27
C GLY A 96 -4.98 -20.78 -11.96
N ILE A 97 -4.75 -19.53 -11.56
CA ILE A 97 -5.34 -18.96 -10.33
C ILE A 97 -6.86 -18.83 -10.45
N THR A 98 -7.36 -18.30 -11.57
CA THR A 98 -8.79 -18.05 -11.77
C THR A 98 -9.61 -19.34 -11.80
N SER A 99 -9.08 -20.39 -12.44
CA SER A 99 -9.71 -21.71 -12.46
C SER A 99 -9.65 -22.42 -11.10
N ALA A 100 -8.54 -22.32 -10.37
CA ALA A 100 -8.39 -22.96 -9.07
C ALA A 100 -9.21 -22.31 -7.95
N PHE A 101 -9.38 -20.98 -7.98
CA PHE A 101 -9.99 -20.22 -6.88
C PHE A 101 -11.30 -19.53 -7.25
N SER A 102 -11.87 -19.81 -8.43
CA SER A 102 -13.13 -19.21 -8.91
C SER A 102 -13.14 -17.67 -8.85
N ILE A 103 -12.00 -17.04 -9.15
CA ILE A 103 -11.88 -15.58 -9.14
C ILE A 103 -12.61 -15.00 -10.35
N PRO A 104 -13.54 -14.03 -10.17
CA PRO A 104 -14.23 -13.41 -11.29
C PRO A 104 -13.25 -12.73 -12.25
N PRO A 105 -13.29 -13.02 -13.57
CA PRO A 105 -12.42 -12.40 -14.56
C PRO A 105 -12.37 -10.86 -14.55
N PRO A 106 -13.47 -10.11 -14.32
CA PRO A 106 -13.41 -8.65 -14.38
C PRO A 106 -12.69 -8.02 -13.17
N VAL A 107 -12.23 -8.81 -12.20
CA VAL A 107 -11.43 -8.35 -11.06
C VAL A 107 -9.92 -8.33 -11.37
N ILE A 108 -9.47 -9.11 -12.35
CA ILE A 108 -8.03 -9.29 -12.66
C ILE A 108 -7.32 -7.97 -13.02
N PRO A 109 -7.87 -7.09 -13.89
CA PRO A 109 -7.20 -5.83 -14.22
C PRO A 109 -7.00 -4.95 -12.99
N LEU A 110 -7.94 -5.02 -12.05
CA LEU A 110 -7.90 -4.29 -10.80
C LEU A 110 -6.75 -4.82 -9.92
N VAL A 111 -6.62 -6.14 -9.78
CA VAL A 111 -5.48 -6.78 -9.06
C VAL A 111 -4.14 -6.40 -9.68
N LEU A 112 -4.04 -6.35 -11.01
CA LEU A 112 -2.82 -5.90 -11.69
C LEU A 112 -2.51 -4.43 -11.41
N ALA A 113 -3.53 -3.57 -11.31
CA ALA A 113 -3.35 -2.16 -10.96
C ALA A 113 -2.90 -1.94 -9.50
N TYR A 114 -3.20 -2.86 -8.59
CA TYR A 114 -2.73 -2.79 -7.19
C TYR A 114 -1.21 -2.88 -7.08
N ILE A 115 -0.59 -3.79 -7.82
CA ILE A 115 0.83 -4.12 -7.68
C ILE A 115 1.71 -2.87 -7.77
N PRO A 116 1.68 -2.05 -8.85
CA PRO A 116 2.51 -0.86 -8.94
C PRO A 116 2.21 0.16 -7.83
N VAL A 117 0.95 0.32 -7.44
CA VAL A 117 0.55 1.25 -6.36
C VAL A 117 1.14 0.80 -5.01
N LEU A 118 1.10 -0.49 -4.69
CA LEU A 118 1.66 -1.02 -3.44
C LEU A 118 3.19 -0.86 -3.40
N TYR A 119 3.88 -1.11 -4.51
CA TYR A 119 5.33 -0.92 -4.60
C TYR A 119 5.72 0.55 -4.44
N VAL A 120 5.03 1.46 -5.13
CA VAL A 120 5.29 2.91 -5.02
C VAL A 120 5.01 3.41 -3.61
N ASN A 121 3.89 3.01 -3.00
CA ASN A 121 3.57 3.36 -1.61
C ASN A 121 4.66 2.88 -0.65
N SER A 122 5.09 1.62 -0.78
CA SER A 122 6.12 1.06 0.10
C SER A 122 7.45 1.81 -0.02
N ALA A 123 7.88 2.13 -1.26
CA ALA A 123 9.11 2.89 -1.50
C ALA A 123 9.03 4.31 -0.92
N LEU A 124 7.97 5.06 -1.20
CA LEU A 124 7.78 6.41 -0.66
C LEU A 124 7.66 6.43 0.86
N TYR A 125 6.92 5.46 1.42
CA TYR A 125 6.77 5.31 2.87
C TYR A 125 8.12 5.08 3.54
N SER A 126 8.95 4.18 3.00
CA SER A 126 10.26 3.85 3.56
C SER A 126 11.22 5.05 3.57
N SER A 127 11.18 5.86 2.51
CA SER A 127 11.94 7.11 2.44
C SER A 127 11.43 8.15 3.45
N LEU A 128 10.11 8.37 3.51
CA LEU A 128 9.54 9.33 4.46
C LEU A 128 9.76 8.90 5.90
N TYR A 129 9.66 7.61 6.19
CA TYR A 129 9.89 7.02 7.51
C TYR A 129 11.29 7.35 8.04
N ALA A 130 12.30 7.32 7.18
CA ALA A 130 13.68 7.61 7.55
C ALA A 130 13.92 9.05 7.99
N THR A 131 13.17 10.01 7.44
CA THR A 131 13.37 11.45 7.68
C THR A 131 12.34 12.05 8.62
N ASN A 132 11.08 11.62 8.52
CA ASN A 132 9.97 12.11 9.30
C ASN A 132 8.95 10.99 9.56
N PRO A 133 9.20 10.16 10.60
CA PRO A 133 8.32 9.03 10.92
C PRO A 133 6.90 9.51 11.31
N VAL A 134 6.74 10.70 11.90
CA VAL A 134 5.42 11.25 12.23
C VAL A 134 4.54 11.43 10.99
N ARG A 135 5.11 11.97 9.90
CA ARG A 135 4.39 12.14 8.63
C ARG A 135 4.12 10.81 7.93
N ALA A 136 5.04 9.84 8.04
CA ALA A 136 4.81 8.49 7.54
C ALA A 136 3.61 7.84 8.25
N ALA A 137 3.55 7.91 9.59
CA ALA A 137 2.41 7.42 10.36
C ALA A 137 1.08 8.12 9.98
N LEU A 138 1.11 9.44 9.72
CA LEU A 138 -0.07 10.18 9.25
C LEU A 138 -0.59 9.65 7.91
N SER A 139 0.29 9.24 6.99
CA SER A 139 -0.14 8.66 5.72
C SER A 139 -0.91 7.34 5.91
N ASP A 140 -0.54 6.52 6.91
CA ASP A 140 -1.25 5.29 7.23
C ASP A 140 -2.64 5.60 7.83
N PHE A 141 -2.76 6.64 8.65
CA PHE A 141 -4.07 7.10 9.13
C PHE A 141 -4.99 7.51 7.97
N VAL A 142 -4.46 8.24 6.98
CA VAL A 142 -5.21 8.62 5.78
C VAL A 142 -5.67 7.38 5.00
N PHE A 143 -4.80 6.39 4.83
CA PHE A 143 -5.18 5.13 4.18
C PHE A 143 -6.32 4.41 4.91
N GLU A 144 -6.17 4.18 6.22
CA GLU A 144 -7.14 3.42 7.01
C GLU A 144 -8.49 4.13 7.10
N THR A 145 -8.48 5.46 7.32
CA THR A 145 -9.70 6.28 7.32
C THR A 145 -10.41 6.28 5.97
N ALA A 146 -9.67 6.51 4.88
CA ALA A 146 -10.24 6.52 3.53
C ALA A 146 -10.84 5.16 3.16
N LYS A 147 -10.16 4.06 3.51
CA LYS A 147 -10.61 2.70 3.23
C LYS A 147 -11.92 2.40 3.95
N LEU A 148 -12.00 2.71 5.24
CA LEU A 148 -13.21 2.50 6.03
C LEU A 148 -14.36 3.42 5.60
N ALA A 149 -14.07 4.69 5.31
CA ALA A 149 -15.09 5.63 4.85
C ALA A 149 -15.67 5.22 3.48
N ALA A 150 -14.80 4.82 2.55
CA ALA A 150 -15.23 4.36 1.24
C ALA A 150 -16.04 3.05 1.32
N SER A 151 -15.66 2.10 2.16
CA SER A 151 -16.45 0.87 2.35
C SER A 151 -17.79 1.14 3.02
N ALA A 152 -17.84 2.01 4.04
CA ALA A 152 -19.09 2.43 4.67
C ALA A 152 -20.02 3.12 3.66
N LEU A 153 -19.49 3.99 2.80
CA LEU A 153 -20.26 4.64 1.74
C LEU A 153 -20.87 3.62 0.77
N LEU A 154 -20.11 2.60 0.35
CA LEU A 154 -20.62 1.54 -0.52
C LEU A 154 -21.77 0.75 0.12
N VAL A 155 -21.69 0.50 1.43
CA VAL A 155 -22.79 -0.13 2.19
C VAL A 155 -24.03 0.76 2.20
N LEU A 156 -23.88 2.06 2.48
CA LEU A 156 -25.00 3.01 2.51
C LEU A 156 -25.69 3.13 1.15
N LEU A 157 -24.94 3.01 0.06
CA LEU A 157 -25.46 3.02 -1.31
C LEU A 157 -26.06 1.67 -1.74
N GLY A 158 -25.96 0.61 -0.93
CA GLY A 158 -26.41 -0.74 -1.28
C GLY A 158 -25.62 -1.39 -2.42
N ALA A 159 -24.45 -0.85 -2.77
CA ALA A 159 -23.65 -1.21 -3.95
C ALA A 159 -22.39 -2.00 -3.60
N ILE A 160 -22.36 -2.64 -2.43
CA ILE A 160 -21.18 -3.36 -1.96
C ILE A 160 -21.01 -4.67 -2.75
N THR A 161 -20.01 -4.65 -3.62
CA THR A 161 -19.58 -5.77 -4.46
C THR A 161 -18.09 -6.01 -4.24
N LEU A 162 -17.59 -7.19 -4.60
CA LEU A 162 -16.15 -7.47 -4.56
C LEU A 162 -15.32 -6.38 -5.26
N GLN A 163 -15.75 -6.00 -6.48
CA GLN A 163 -15.10 -4.94 -7.25
C GLN A 163 -15.16 -3.59 -6.54
N GLY A 164 -16.32 -3.22 -5.98
CA GLY A 164 -16.47 -1.97 -5.23
C GLY A 164 -15.51 -1.88 -4.04
N VAL A 165 -15.41 -2.96 -3.25
CA VAL A 165 -14.48 -3.03 -2.11
C VAL A 165 -13.02 -2.90 -2.57
N LEU A 166 -12.65 -3.59 -3.65
CA LEU A 166 -11.30 -3.48 -4.22
C LEU A 166 -11.02 -2.10 -4.80
N LEU A 167 -11.98 -1.41 -5.41
CA LEU A 167 -11.82 -0.03 -5.85
C LEU A 167 -11.65 0.93 -4.67
N ALA A 168 -12.42 0.74 -3.60
CA ALA A 168 -12.34 1.56 -2.39
C ALA A 168 -10.95 1.47 -1.74
N ILE A 169 -10.42 0.26 -1.58
CA ILE A 169 -9.07 0.06 -1.03
C ILE A 169 -8.00 0.64 -1.99
N LEU A 170 -8.14 0.45 -3.31
CA LEU A 170 -7.19 0.98 -4.30
C LEU A 170 -7.16 2.51 -4.27
N ALA A 171 -8.32 3.15 -4.24
CA ALA A 171 -8.45 4.60 -4.11
C ALA A 171 -7.82 5.11 -2.81
N SER A 172 -7.96 4.35 -1.72
CA SER A 172 -7.34 4.68 -0.42
C SER A 172 -5.81 4.60 -0.49
N HIS A 173 -5.26 3.59 -1.18
CA HIS A 173 -3.83 3.52 -1.44
C HIS A 173 -3.33 4.66 -2.34
N LEU A 174 -4.12 5.09 -3.33
CA LEU A 174 -3.78 6.27 -4.15
C LEU A 174 -3.80 7.56 -3.33
N ALA A 175 -4.77 7.72 -2.41
CA ALA A 175 -4.80 8.84 -1.48
C ALA A 175 -3.56 8.86 -0.57
N GLN A 176 -3.16 7.70 -0.05
CA GLN A 176 -1.91 7.56 0.70
C GLN A 176 -0.68 7.92 -0.15
N ALA A 177 -0.61 7.44 -1.40
CA ALA A 177 0.48 7.73 -2.32
C ALA A 177 0.64 9.22 -2.55
N LEU A 178 -0.48 9.94 -2.70
CA LEU A 178 -0.49 11.39 -2.89
C LEU A 178 0.09 12.10 -1.66
N VAL A 179 -0.34 11.73 -0.45
CA VAL A 179 0.20 12.31 0.80
C VAL A 179 1.69 12.05 0.93
N LEU A 180 2.12 10.82 0.69
CA LEU A 180 3.54 10.43 0.73
C LEU A 180 4.37 11.22 -0.30
N PHE A 181 3.88 11.31 -1.54
CA PHE A 181 4.55 12.05 -2.61
C PHE A 181 4.70 13.53 -2.26
N VAL A 182 3.64 14.19 -1.76
CA VAL A 182 3.70 15.59 -1.34
C VAL A 182 4.72 15.81 -0.22
N CYS A 183 4.88 14.85 0.70
CA CYS A 183 5.85 14.93 1.78
C CYS A 183 7.30 14.75 1.31
N VAL A 184 7.52 13.90 0.30
CA VAL A 184 8.86 13.51 -0.19
C VAL A 184 9.29 14.31 -1.43
N ARG A 185 8.42 15.11 -2.04
CA ARG A 185 8.68 15.88 -3.28
C ARG A 185 9.97 16.73 -3.27
N GLY A 186 10.43 17.17 -2.10
CA GLY A 186 11.67 17.94 -1.98
C GLY A 186 12.94 17.13 -2.27
N ASP A 187 12.87 15.80 -2.17
CA ASP A 187 14.00 14.92 -2.46
C ASP A 187 14.37 14.90 -3.95
N PHE A 188 13.40 15.16 -4.83
CA PHE A 188 13.59 15.19 -6.28
C PHE A 188 14.37 16.41 -6.75
N THR A 189 14.44 17.47 -5.94
CA THR A 189 15.16 18.71 -6.24
C THR A 189 16.56 18.76 -5.63
N ARG A 190 16.91 17.79 -4.76
CA ARG A 190 18.19 17.78 -4.05
C ARG A 190 19.25 17.06 -4.88
N THR A 191 20.37 17.74 -5.14
CA THR A 191 21.55 17.12 -5.73
C THR A 191 22.10 16.03 -4.79
N PRO A 192 22.53 14.88 -5.32
CA PRO A 192 23.18 13.86 -4.51
C PRO A 192 24.42 14.46 -3.86
N LEU A 193 24.50 14.38 -2.53
CA LEU A 193 25.74 14.69 -1.81
C LEU A 193 26.70 13.54 -2.09
N LEU A 194 27.48 13.65 -3.18
CA LEU A 194 28.67 12.83 -3.35
C LEU A 194 29.58 13.13 -2.16
N PRO A 195 30.05 12.12 -1.40
CA PRO A 195 31.09 12.34 -0.43
C PRO A 195 32.29 12.92 -1.19
N THR A 196 32.70 14.14 -0.85
CA THR A 196 34.01 14.64 -1.23
C THR A 196 35.02 13.71 -0.57
N ALA A 197 35.68 12.88 -1.37
CA ALA A 197 36.79 12.03 -0.98
C ALA A 197 38.02 12.87 -0.60
#